data_AF-W9XSJ9-F1
#
_entry.id   AF-W9XSJ9-F1
#
_cell.length_a   1.000
_cell.length_b   1.000
_cell.length_c   1.000
_cell.angle_alpha   90.00
_cell.angle_beta   90.00
_cell.angle_gamma   90.00
#
_symmetry.space_group_name_H-M   'P 1'
#
loop_
_entity.id
_entity.type
_entity.pdbx_description
1 polymer ?
#
loop_
_entity_poly.entity_id
_entity_poly.type
_entity_poly.pdbx_seq_one_letter_code
_entity_poly.pdbx_strand_id
1 'polypeptide(L)'
;MSSPFTQLPDEVIQVVLSYLPFDSNIALQQTCLRFANAANEPLLWKKYCQDSFRWWDRRHRFAATLRDGSFAGWKDLFGKRHRTSKTTREAIDKIVIEELGRIDSMKVILEAGYDAKDDLFDMFWNASSSPNHLAQKYWSHAALGCVQRLVAIEEWTAIRATGDYENAVERSLAAYDMFILGERPEGDISDILARLDSYVVSVREAHPNIDQLPPRKRASVIAEHLLENKWVGIQDNRHYHSLDHMFLGVSLFSTNRNSVPLISAVIFCYVARQFNLRAEPCSYPFHVHALVQPPPGLDLDGHHLPESSSPVPSGLTHLYMDPFNSSEPIPRSKLETQLKFINSSATAAQAATYLSAASARDLSVRTAHNIISSPSHDPDPPLHPINANLAAYAALFSLVILAPHPIRHPAHLRQHLSVLTQHFLEYFDLDIYLYETYILPLAYTLPDSRAYRNLISQLKESDQESRPPKYRSDPRNSAVKYSVGQVFIHRRRGYWAVIYGWDPYCRMQEQWITMNQVDRLPNGRNQPFYNVLVEDESTRYVAEENVVLLSASDITQDRINAFPIEIGKWFKRYDPETGTFVSNVRYEYPED
;
A
#
# COMPACT_ATOMS: atom_id res chain seq x y z
N MET A 1 49.40 -27.57 5.98
CA MET A 1 50.06 -26.27 5.76
C MET A 1 49.26 -25.22 6.50
N SER A 2 49.87 -24.42 7.37
CA SER A 2 49.16 -23.32 8.04
C SER A 2 48.84 -22.24 7.01
N SER A 3 47.55 -21.99 6.79
CA SER A 3 47.14 -20.87 5.93
C SER A 3 47.63 -19.56 6.55
N PRO A 4 48.15 -18.59 5.78
CA PRO A 4 48.47 -17.26 6.30
C PRO A 4 47.27 -16.62 7.03
N PHE A 5 46.06 -16.95 6.59
CA PHE A 5 44.82 -16.52 7.21
C PHE A 5 44.65 -17.00 8.66
N THR A 6 45.22 -18.17 9.01
CA THR A 6 45.24 -18.70 10.39
C THR A 6 46.24 -18.00 11.30
N GLN A 7 46.98 -17.00 10.82
CA GLN A 7 47.95 -16.21 11.61
C GLN A 7 47.48 -14.78 11.88
N LEU A 8 46.45 -14.30 11.17
CA LEU A 8 45.88 -12.96 11.40
C LEU A 8 45.18 -12.89 12.77
N PRO A 9 45.17 -11.76 13.49
CA PRO A 9 44.32 -11.57 14.69
C PRO A 9 42.83 -11.69 14.38
N ASP A 10 42.03 -12.05 15.39
CA ASP A 10 40.57 -12.24 15.22
C ASP A 10 39.88 -10.93 14.79
N GLU A 11 40.35 -9.78 15.28
CA GLU A 11 39.84 -8.46 14.91
C GLU A 11 40.05 -8.16 13.43
N VAL A 12 41.20 -8.58 12.87
CA VAL A 12 41.49 -8.42 11.44
C VAL A 12 40.58 -9.34 10.62
N ILE A 13 40.36 -10.57 11.08
CA ILE A 13 39.43 -11.51 10.43
C ILE A 13 38.01 -10.94 10.45
N GLN A 14 37.55 -10.39 11.58
CA GLN A 14 36.23 -9.77 11.71
C GLN A 14 36.06 -8.56 10.79
N VAL A 15 37.08 -7.70 10.67
CA VAL A 15 37.06 -6.58 9.73
C VAL A 15 36.98 -7.07 8.29
N VAL A 16 37.78 -8.07 7.90
CA VAL A 16 37.71 -8.68 6.56
C VAL A 16 36.30 -9.23 6.30
N LEU A 17 35.75 -9.98 7.25
CA LEU A 17 34.40 -10.53 7.16
C LEU A 17 33.34 -9.43 7.02
N SER A 18 33.52 -8.28 7.66
CA SER A 18 32.57 -7.15 7.57
C SER A 18 32.44 -6.56 6.15
N TYR A 19 33.38 -6.84 5.26
CA TYR A 19 33.33 -6.46 3.84
C TYR A 19 32.85 -7.59 2.91
N LEU A 20 32.58 -8.77 3.45
CA LEU A 20 32.15 -9.94 2.69
C LEU A 20 30.65 -10.21 2.91
N PRO A 21 29.97 -10.85 1.95
CA PRO A 21 28.63 -11.38 2.16
C PRO A 21 28.55 -12.37 3.33
N PHE A 22 27.39 -12.43 4.01
CA PHE A 22 27.20 -13.25 5.21
C PHE A 22 27.45 -14.75 4.97
N ASP A 23 27.21 -15.23 3.75
CA ASP A 23 27.43 -16.59 3.29
C ASP A 23 28.92 -16.96 3.28
N SER A 24 29.81 -15.99 3.01
CA SER A 24 31.26 -16.18 3.19
C SER A 24 31.61 -16.37 4.66
N ASN A 25 30.96 -15.64 5.57
CA ASN A 25 31.15 -15.80 7.01
C ASN A 25 30.66 -17.18 7.51
N ILE A 26 29.49 -17.63 7.04
CA ILE A 26 28.96 -18.97 7.36
C ILE A 26 29.90 -20.06 6.84
N ALA A 27 30.40 -19.92 5.60
CA ALA A 27 31.35 -20.89 5.04
C ALA A 27 32.65 -20.95 5.86
N LEU A 28 33.21 -19.79 6.23
CA LEU A 28 34.42 -19.73 7.05
C LEU A 28 34.21 -20.38 8.42
N GLN A 29 33.06 -20.14 9.05
CA GLN A 29 32.70 -20.75 10.33
C GLN A 29 32.74 -22.28 10.31
N GLN A 30 32.48 -22.92 9.17
CA GLN A 30 32.47 -24.38 9.05
C GLN A 30 33.86 -25.01 8.93
N THR A 31 34.93 -24.19 8.88
CA THR A 31 36.28 -24.70 8.58
C THR A 31 37.08 -25.10 9.83
N CYS A 32 37.04 -24.33 10.91
CA CYS A 32 37.73 -24.65 12.16
C CYS A 32 37.14 -23.88 13.36
N LEU A 33 37.41 -24.38 14.58
CA LEU A 33 36.89 -23.80 15.82
C LEU A 33 37.27 -22.33 16.02
N ARG A 34 38.51 -21.96 15.69
CA ARG A 34 38.99 -20.59 15.82
C ARG A 34 38.18 -19.63 14.95
N PHE A 35 38.02 -19.96 13.67
CA PHE A 35 37.23 -19.14 12.77
C PHE A 35 35.74 -19.16 13.13
N ALA A 36 35.22 -20.26 13.66
CA ALA A 36 33.86 -20.30 14.19
C ALA A 36 33.65 -19.29 15.33
N ASN A 37 34.65 -19.10 16.21
CA ASN A 37 34.61 -18.09 17.27
C ASN A 37 34.68 -16.67 16.69
N ALA A 38 35.65 -16.39 15.82
CA ALA A 38 35.79 -15.07 15.20
C ALA A 38 34.56 -14.67 14.37
N ALA A 39 33.96 -15.62 13.64
CA ALA A 39 32.76 -15.45 12.82
C ALA A 39 31.47 -15.22 13.63
N ASN A 40 31.45 -15.55 14.93
CA ASN A 40 30.30 -15.40 15.82
C ASN A 40 30.26 -14.04 16.54
N GLU A 41 31.17 -13.11 16.20
CA GLU A 41 31.21 -11.78 16.79
C GLU A 41 29.85 -11.04 16.65
N PRO A 42 29.19 -10.65 17.76
CA PRO A 42 27.86 -10.05 17.70
C PRO A 42 27.75 -8.80 16.82
N LEU A 43 28.75 -7.92 16.85
CA LEU A 43 28.73 -6.68 16.06
C LEU A 43 28.87 -6.93 14.54
N LEU A 44 29.53 -8.03 14.16
CA LEU A 44 29.59 -8.47 12.77
C LEU A 44 28.19 -8.88 12.28
N TRP A 45 27.45 -9.64 13.10
CA TRP A 45 26.07 -10.02 12.78
C TRP A 45 25.08 -8.85 12.82
N LYS A 46 25.29 -7.87 13.72
CA LYS A 46 24.54 -6.61 13.71
C LYS A 46 24.66 -5.92 12.35
N LYS A 47 25.88 -5.82 11.82
CA LYS A 47 26.14 -5.25 10.50
C LYS A 47 25.44 -6.05 9.40
N TYR A 48 25.50 -7.38 9.39
CA TYR A 48 24.76 -8.16 8.40
C TYR A 48 23.26 -7.93 8.44
N CYS A 49 22.66 -7.77 9.62
CA CYS A 49 21.24 -7.41 9.72
C CYS A 49 20.95 -6.05 9.07
N GLN A 50 21.83 -5.04 9.26
CA GLN A 50 21.64 -3.70 8.70
C GLN A 50 21.87 -3.68 7.18
N ASP A 51 22.84 -4.44 6.69
CA ASP A 51 23.25 -4.41 5.29
C ASP A 51 22.41 -5.33 4.40
N SER A 52 21.84 -6.41 4.94
CA SER A 52 21.15 -7.44 4.14
C SER A 52 19.64 -7.23 4.00
N PHE A 53 19.03 -6.43 4.89
CA PHE A 53 17.57 -6.28 4.95
C PHE A 53 17.18 -4.81 5.12
N ARG A 54 16.40 -4.27 4.17
CA ARG A 54 15.89 -2.91 4.26
C ARG A 54 14.66 -2.85 5.15
N TRP A 55 13.76 -3.83 5.04
CA TRP A 55 12.48 -3.82 5.73
C TRP A 55 12.42 -4.88 6.83
N TRP A 56 11.92 -4.44 7.99
CA TRP A 56 11.84 -5.24 9.21
C TRP A 56 10.44 -5.18 9.78
N ASP A 57 9.85 -6.36 9.99
CA ASP A 57 8.56 -6.47 10.65
C ASP A 57 8.61 -5.94 12.09
N ARG A 58 7.51 -5.32 12.53
CA ARG A 58 7.36 -4.71 13.86
C ARG A 58 7.66 -5.71 14.99
N ARG A 59 7.41 -7.01 14.79
CA ARG A 59 7.69 -8.07 15.77
C ARG A 59 9.15 -8.12 16.23
N HIS A 60 10.08 -7.66 15.39
CA HIS A 60 11.51 -7.64 15.72
C HIS A 60 11.93 -6.45 16.57
N ARG A 61 11.09 -5.41 16.63
CA ARG A 61 11.40 -4.11 17.26
C ARG A 61 12.77 -3.58 16.84
N PHE A 62 13.14 -3.78 15.57
CA PHE A 62 14.52 -3.66 15.07
C PHE A 62 15.18 -2.32 15.42
N ALA A 63 14.46 -1.19 15.23
CA ALA A 63 14.97 0.13 15.59
C ALA A 63 15.27 0.30 17.10
N ALA A 64 14.45 -0.31 17.97
CA ALA A 64 14.71 -0.33 19.41
C ALA A 64 15.90 -1.25 19.74
N THR A 65 15.96 -2.43 19.11
CA THR A 65 17.06 -3.38 19.24
C THR A 65 18.41 -2.78 18.79
N LEU A 66 18.43 -1.96 17.74
CA LEU A 66 19.63 -1.26 17.28
C LEU A 66 20.19 -0.26 18.30
N ARG A 67 19.30 0.36 19.09
CA ARG A 67 19.64 1.32 20.16
C ARG A 67 20.06 0.64 21.46
N ASP A 68 19.69 -0.63 21.64
CA ASP A 68 20.11 -1.42 22.79
C ASP A 68 21.55 -1.92 22.59
N GLY A 69 22.51 -1.22 23.21
CA GLY A 69 23.92 -1.60 23.18
C GLY A 69 24.25 -2.93 23.87
N SER A 70 23.32 -3.50 24.64
CA SER A 70 23.50 -4.77 25.35
C SER A 70 23.03 -5.99 24.55
N PHE A 71 22.31 -5.79 23.44
CA PHE A 71 21.77 -6.88 22.66
C PHE A 71 22.88 -7.61 21.87
N ALA A 72 23.06 -8.91 22.17
CA ALA A 72 24.05 -9.78 21.52
C ALA A 72 23.43 -10.83 20.59
N GLY A 73 22.10 -10.97 20.56
CA GLY A 73 21.37 -12.00 19.81
C GLY A 73 21.27 -11.78 18.29
N TRP A 74 22.22 -11.04 17.69
CA TRP A 74 22.16 -10.61 16.29
C TRP A 74 22.16 -11.77 15.30
N LYS A 75 22.97 -12.80 15.54
CA LYS A 75 23.03 -13.97 14.66
C LYS A 75 21.71 -14.74 14.61
N ASP A 76 21.06 -14.90 15.77
CA ASP A 76 19.76 -15.56 15.84
C ASP A 76 18.67 -14.74 15.15
N LEU A 77 18.71 -13.41 15.33
CA LEU A 77 17.81 -12.49 14.64
C LEU A 77 18.00 -12.58 13.11
N PHE A 78 19.25 -12.54 12.64
CA PHE A 78 19.58 -12.72 11.22
C PHE A 78 19.06 -14.06 10.70
N GLY A 79 19.34 -15.15 11.43
CA GLY A 79 18.92 -16.49 11.04
C GLY A 79 17.40 -16.66 10.98
N LYS A 80 16.64 -15.98 11.85
CA LYS A 80 15.17 -15.92 11.78
C LYS A 80 14.72 -15.16 10.54
N ARG A 81 15.27 -13.97 10.30
CA ARG A 81 14.94 -13.11 9.16
C ARG A 81 15.25 -13.78 7.81
N HIS A 82 16.39 -14.44 7.71
CA HIS A 82 16.80 -15.19 6.51
C HIS A 82 15.91 -16.42 6.24
N ARG A 83 15.47 -17.11 7.29
CA ARG A 83 14.47 -18.20 7.14
C ARG A 83 13.15 -17.67 6.59
N THR A 84 12.68 -16.52 7.09
CA THR A 84 11.48 -15.87 6.56
C THR A 84 11.66 -15.52 5.08
N SER A 85 12.80 -14.96 4.68
CA SER A 85 13.10 -14.70 3.26
C SER A 85 12.98 -15.95 2.39
N LYS A 86 13.61 -17.05 2.82
CA LYS A 86 13.51 -18.33 2.11
C LYS A 86 12.06 -18.80 1.99
N THR A 87 11.29 -18.76 3.08
CA THR A 87 9.89 -19.16 3.09
C THR A 87 9.01 -18.27 2.19
N THR A 88 9.27 -16.96 2.12
CA THR A 88 8.57 -16.05 1.20
C THR A 88 8.81 -16.44 -0.26
N ARG A 89 10.08 -16.71 -0.64
CA ARG A 89 10.42 -17.12 -2.01
C ARG A 89 9.79 -18.47 -2.37
N GLU A 90 9.89 -19.45 -1.46
CA GLU A 90 9.26 -20.77 -1.64
C GLU A 90 7.74 -20.67 -1.81
N ALA A 91 7.07 -19.77 -1.09
CA ALA A 91 5.64 -19.53 -1.24
C ALA A 91 5.28 -18.94 -2.60
N ILE A 92 6.07 -17.99 -3.13
CA ILE A 92 5.87 -17.48 -4.50
C ILE A 92 6.12 -18.57 -5.53
N ASP A 93 7.19 -19.35 -5.39
CA ASP A 93 7.48 -20.46 -6.31
C ASP A 93 6.33 -21.46 -6.31
N LYS A 94 5.75 -21.77 -5.14
CA LYS A 94 4.57 -22.60 -5.02
C LYS A 94 3.37 -22.02 -5.75
N ILE A 95 3.09 -20.72 -5.59
CA ILE A 95 1.99 -20.03 -6.32
C ILE A 95 2.19 -20.08 -7.84
N VAL A 96 3.43 -19.97 -8.30
CA VAL A 96 3.79 -20.00 -9.73
C VAL A 96 3.67 -21.42 -10.31
N ILE A 97 3.99 -22.45 -9.52
CA ILE A 97 3.97 -23.85 -9.95
C ILE A 97 2.57 -24.46 -9.84
N GLU A 98 1.87 -24.19 -8.74
CA GLU A 98 0.57 -24.78 -8.40
C GLU A 98 -0.59 -23.87 -8.82
N GLU A 99 -1.67 -24.48 -9.31
CA GLU A 99 -2.90 -23.77 -9.71
C GLU A 99 -3.94 -23.68 -8.59
N LEU A 100 -3.77 -24.47 -7.54
CA LEU A 100 -4.67 -24.59 -6.39
C LEU A 100 -3.91 -24.23 -5.11
N GLY A 101 -4.64 -23.88 -4.05
CA GLY A 101 -4.06 -23.58 -2.74
C GLY A 101 -3.17 -22.34 -2.74
N ARG A 102 -3.44 -21.38 -3.63
CA ARG A 102 -2.71 -20.11 -3.71
C ARG A 102 -3.02 -19.23 -2.51
N ILE A 103 -4.22 -19.33 -1.94
CA ILE A 103 -4.61 -18.59 -0.73
C ILE A 103 -3.74 -18.98 0.47
N ASP A 104 -3.43 -20.27 0.64
CA ASP A 104 -2.58 -20.73 1.74
C ASP A 104 -1.13 -20.23 1.59
N SER A 105 -0.62 -20.23 0.37
CA SER A 105 0.71 -19.71 0.07
C SER A 105 0.77 -18.19 0.26
N MET A 106 -0.29 -17.47 -0.13
CA MET A 106 -0.43 -16.04 0.14
C MET A 106 -0.47 -15.75 1.64
N LYS A 107 -1.19 -16.55 2.42
CA LYS A 107 -1.22 -16.44 3.87
C LYS A 107 0.18 -16.58 4.49
N VAL A 108 1.00 -17.52 4.02
CA VAL A 108 2.40 -17.68 4.50
C VAL A 108 3.21 -16.39 4.26
N ILE A 109 3.03 -15.74 3.11
CA ILE A 109 3.68 -14.46 2.80
C ILE A 109 3.16 -13.35 3.72
N LEU A 110 1.86 -13.30 3.98
CA LEU A 110 1.27 -12.28 4.86
C LEU A 110 1.67 -12.47 6.33
N GLU A 111 1.86 -13.71 6.79
CA GLU A 111 2.38 -14.01 8.14
C GLU A 111 3.89 -13.68 8.29
N ALA A 112 4.63 -13.62 7.18
CA ALA A 112 5.97 -13.04 7.17
C ALA A 112 5.92 -11.52 7.39
N GLY A 113 4.80 -10.87 7.06
CA GLY A 113 4.58 -9.45 7.24
C GLY A 113 5.60 -8.64 6.45
N TYR A 114 6.15 -7.61 7.08
CA TYR A 114 7.05 -6.69 6.40
C TYR A 114 8.41 -7.31 6.03
N ASP A 115 8.77 -8.43 6.65
CA ASP A 115 9.95 -9.21 6.29
C ASP A 115 9.86 -9.81 4.86
N ALA A 116 8.65 -10.01 4.33
CA ALA A 116 8.51 -10.51 2.96
C ALA A 116 8.94 -9.47 1.90
N LYS A 117 8.94 -8.18 2.25
CA LYS A 117 9.00 -7.09 1.28
C LYS A 117 10.29 -7.07 0.47
N ASP A 118 11.45 -7.30 1.09
CA ASP A 118 12.74 -7.35 0.40
C ASP A 118 12.74 -8.39 -0.74
N ASP A 119 12.28 -9.62 -0.44
CA ASP A 119 12.23 -10.71 -1.41
C ASP A 119 11.18 -10.50 -2.50
N LEU A 120 10.01 -9.96 -2.16
CA LEU A 120 8.97 -9.66 -3.15
C LEU A 120 9.41 -8.58 -4.13
N PHE A 121 10.10 -7.54 -3.65
CA PHE A 121 10.69 -6.51 -4.50
C PHE A 121 11.79 -7.08 -5.41
N ASP A 122 12.70 -7.88 -4.86
CA ASP A 122 13.75 -8.55 -5.63
C ASP A 122 13.15 -9.43 -6.74
N MET A 123 12.20 -10.30 -6.39
CA MET A 123 11.56 -11.21 -7.35
C MET A 123 10.74 -10.48 -8.41
N PHE A 124 10.18 -9.31 -8.11
CA PHE A 124 9.50 -8.46 -9.08
C PHE A 124 10.47 -7.80 -10.06
N TRP A 125 11.47 -7.08 -9.55
CA TRP A 125 12.40 -6.30 -10.39
C TRP A 125 13.37 -7.19 -11.16
N ASN A 126 13.76 -8.34 -10.60
CA ASN A 126 14.66 -9.31 -11.21
C ASN A 126 13.90 -10.48 -11.87
N ALA A 127 12.59 -10.34 -12.11
CA ALA A 127 11.77 -11.39 -12.71
C ALA A 127 12.29 -11.89 -14.06
N SER A 128 12.95 -11.04 -14.85
CA SER A 128 13.56 -11.40 -16.14
C SER A 128 14.61 -12.51 -16.05
N SER A 129 15.19 -12.75 -14.87
CA SER A 129 16.14 -13.83 -14.63
C SER A 129 15.47 -15.18 -14.36
N SER A 130 14.15 -15.20 -14.19
CA SER A 130 13.37 -16.40 -13.90
C SER A 130 12.87 -17.08 -15.19
N PRO A 131 12.88 -18.43 -15.28
CA PRO A 131 12.24 -19.15 -16.38
C PRO A 131 10.71 -19.00 -16.37
N ASN A 132 10.14 -18.43 -15.29
CA ASN A 132 8.71 -18.14 -15.16
C ASN A 132 8.49 -16.62 -14.97
N HIS A 133 9.26 -15.79 -15.70
CA HIS A 133 9.31 -14.35 -15.49
C HIS A 133 7.96 -13.62 -15.48
N LEU A 134 6.96 -14.03 -16.28
CA LEU A 134 5.64 -13.37 -16.28
C LEU A 134 4.88 -13.68 -14.99
N ALA A 135 4.79 -14.96 -14.64
CA ALA A 135 4.09 -15.40 -13.45
C ALA A 135 4.77 -14.90 -12.18
N GLN A 136 6.11 -14.99 -12.09
CA GLN A 136 6.85 -14.48 -10.95
C GLN A 136 6.61 -12.98 -10.76
N LYS A 137 6.71 -12.19 -11.84
CA LYS A 137 6.49 -10.74 -11.76
C LYS A 137 5.09 -10.41 -11.24
N TYR A 138 4.05 -11.05 -11.78
CA TYR A 138 2.67 -10.84 -11.35
C TYR A 138 2.43 -11.24 -9.89
N TRP A 139 2.86 -12.43 -9.48
CA TRP A 139 2.59 -12.92 -8.13
C TRP A 139 3.41 -12.19 -7.07
N SER A 140 4.64 -11.77 -7.39
CA SER A 140 5.42 -10.88 -6.52
C SER A 140 4.76 -9.51 -6.37
N HIS A 141 4.26 -8.92 -7.47
CA HIS A 141 3.47 -7.68 -7.44
C HIS A 141 2.23 -7.80 -6.57
N ALA A 142 1.40 -8.83 -6.82
CA ALA A 142 0.16 -9.03 -6.12
C ALA A 142 0.38 -9.26 -4.61
N ALA A 143 1.33 -10.13 -4.25
CA ALA A 143 1.68 -10.41 -2.86
C ALA A 143 2.27 -9.18 -2.16
N LEU A 144 3.08 -8.38 -2.86
CA LEU A 144 3.62 -7.14 -2.32
C LEU A 144 2.49 -6.17 -1.97
N GLY A 145 1.51 -6.01 -2.85
CA GLY A 145 0.32 -5.20 -2.58
C GLY A 145 -0.45 -5.69 -1.35
N CYS A 146 -0.64 -7.00 -1.19
CA CYS A 146 -1.30 -7.57 -0.02
C CYS A 146 -0.52 -7.27 1.28
N VAL A 147 0.82 -7.41 1.27
CA VAL A 147 1.69 -7.10 2.42
C VAL A 147 1.63 -5.61 2.77
N GLN A 148 1.64 -4.73 1.78
CA GLN A 148 1.54 -3.29 2.01
C GLN A 148 0.19 -2.91 2.65
N ARG A 149 -0.92 -3.49 2.17
CA ARG A 149 -2.26 -3.29 2.75
C ARG A 149 -2.37 -3.88 4.15
N LEU A 150 -1.73 -5.02 4.43
CA LEU A 150 -1.64 -5.56 5.80
C LEU A 150 -1.03 -4.53 6.76
N VAL A 151 0.10 -3.94 6.40
CA VAL A 151 0.78 -2.92 7.25
C VAL A 151 -0.13 -1.71 7.51
N ALA A 152 -0.85 -1.24 6.49
CA ALA A 152 -1.80 -0.15 6.64
C ALA A 152 -2.94 -0.48 7.63
N ILE A 153 -3.52 -1.67 7.48
CA ILE A 153 -4.60 -2.17 8.35
C ILE A 153 -4.12 -2.32 9.79
N GLU A 154 -2.89 -2.77 10.01
CA GLU A 154 -2.27 -2.85 11.33
C GLU A 154 -2.07 -1.46 11.97
N GLU A 155 -1.75 -0.42 11.19
CA GLU A 155 -1.69 0.95 11.71
C GLU A 155 -3.06 1.44 12.20
N TRP A 156 -4.12 1.29 11.39
CA TRP A 156 -5.46 1.70 11.83
C TRP A 156 -5.98 0.85 12.99
N THR A 157 -5.62 -0.43 13.03
CA THR A 157 -5.97 -1.32 14.14
C THR A 157 -5.28 -0.90 15.44
N ALA A 158 -4.00 -0.52 15.36
CA ALA A 158 -3.25 0.02 16.49
C ALA A 158 -3.88 1.31 17.00
N ILE A 159 -4.18 2.27 16.12
CA ILE A 159 -4.83 3.54 16.48
C ILE A 159 -6.18 3.32 17.16
N ARG A 160 -6.98 2.39 16.65
CA ARG A 160 -8.24 2.02 17.31
C ARG A 160 -8.04 1.48 18.72
N ALA A 161 -7.00 0.67 18.93
CA ALA A 161 -6.74 0.00 20.19
C ALA A 161 -6.11 0.92 21.24
N THR A 162 -5.14 1.74 20.84
CA THR A 162 -4.31 2.54 21.76
C THR A 162 -4.68 4.02 21.80
N GLY A 163 -5.48 4.50 20.84
CA GLY A 163 -5.67 5.94 20.64
C GLY A 163 -4.43 6.60 20.03
N ASP A 164 -4.22 7.87 20.36
CA ASP A 164 -3.11 8.66 19.82
C ASP A 164 -1.79 8.29 20.53
N TYR A 165 -0.79 7.92 19.73
CA TYR A 165 0.59 7.68 20.12
C TYR A 165 1.53 8.55 19.27
N GLU A 166 2.84 8.46 19.48
CA GLU A 166 3.82 9.26 18.72
C GLU A 166 3.62 9.12 17.20
N ASN A 167 3.40 10.26 16.55
CA ASN A 167 3.16 10.37 15.10
C ASN A 167 1.95 9.57 14.59
N ALA A 168 0.99 9.25 15.46
CA ALA A 168 -0.19 8.47 15.08
C ALA A 168 -0.95 9.09 13.90
N VAL A 169 -1.03 10.42 13.82
CA VAL A 169 -1.67 11.13 12.70
C VAL A 169 -0.94 10.84 11.39
N GLU A 170 0.37 11.07 11.32
CA GLU A 170 1.15 10.87 10.11
C GLU A 170 1.14 9.41 9.68
N ARG A 171 1.28 8.47 10.63
CA ARG A 171 1.23 7.03 10.34
C ARG A 171 -0.13 6.58 9.84
N SER A 172 -1.22 7.13 10.40
CA SER A 172 -2.58 6.80 9.98
C SER A 172 -2.88 7.28 8.56
N LEU A 173 -2.36 8.44 8.19
CA LEU A 173 -2.51 8.99 6.84
C LEU A 173 -1.60 8.28 5.85
N ALA A 174 -0.35 8.00 6.22
CA ALA A 174 0.57 7.20 5.43
C ALA A 174 0.06 5.76 5.16
N ALA A 175 -0.80 5.22 6.02
CA ALA A 175 -1.46 3.94 5.77
C ALA A 175 -2.34 3.96 4.50
N TYR A 176 -2.87 5.12 4.08
CA TYR A 176 -3.55 5.22 2.78
C TYR A 176 -2.58 5.08 1.62
N ASP A 177 -1.39 5.69 1.72
CA ASP A 177 -0.35 5.61 0.69
C ASP A 177 0.10 4.16 0.45
N MET A 178 0.12 3.33 1.50
CA MET A 178 0.45 1.90 1.38
C MET A 178 -0.49 1.12 0.47
N PHE A 179 -1.75 1.54 0.28
CA PHE A 179 -2.65 0.89 -0.68
C PHE A 179 -2.30 1.22 -2.13
N ILE A 180 -1.65 2.35 -2.38
CA ILE A 180 -1.37 2.89 -3.73
C ILE A 180 0.13 2.91 -4.05
N LEU A 181 0.96 2.33 -3.18
CA LEU A 181 2.41 2.38 -3.27
C LEU A 181 2.94 1.60 -4.48
N GLY A 182 2.37 0.43 -4.75
CA GLY A 182 2.83 -0.49 -5.79
C GLY A 182 4.28 -0.88 -5.57
N GLU A 183 5.08 -0.86 -6.63
CA GLU A 183 6.48 -1.33 -6.63
C GLU A 183 7.45 -0.16 -6.59
N ARG A 184 6.97 1.01 -6.14
CA ARG A 184 7.81 2.19 -5.98
C ARG A 184 8.80 1.95 -4.83
N PRO A 185 10.08 2.26 -5.02
CA PRO A 185 11.10 2.03 -4.00
C PRO A 185 11.00 3.00 -2.81
N GLU A 186 10.25 4.09 -2.96
CA GLU A 186 10.02 5.12 -1.94
C GLU A 186 8.52 5.38 -1.80
N GLY A 187 8.12 5.91 -0.64
CA GLY A 187 6.72 6.25 -0.32
C GLY A 187 6.13 5.35 0.77
N ASP A 188 6.92 4.47 1.36
CA ASP A 188 6.51 3.75 2.54
C ASP A 188 6.36 4.67 3.76
N ILE A 189 5.68 4.24 4.82
CA ILE A 189 5.51 4.99 6.07
C ILE A 189 6.86 5.45 6.64
N SER A 190 7.90 4.60 6.61
CA SER A 190 9.24 5.02 7.08
C SER A 190 9.86 6.10 6.18
N ASP A 191 9.67 5.99 4.87
CA ASP A 191 10.19 6.96 3.91
C ASP A 191 9.44 8.30 4.05
N ILE A 192 8.13 8.25 4.28
CA ILE A 192 7.27 9.43 4.54
C ILE A 192 7.75 10.19 5.77
N LEU A 193 8.01 9.48 6.88
CA LEU A 193 8.53 10.13 8.09
C LEU A 193 9.93 10.71 7.88
N ALA A 194 10.83 9.97 7.23
CA ALA A 194 12.17 10.47 6.90
C ALA A 194 12.11 11.71 5.98
N ARG A 195 11.13 11.76 5.06
CA ARG A 195 10.91 12.92 4.20
C ARG A 195 10.41 14.12 5.00
N LEU A 196 9.52 13.93 5.97
CA LEU A 196 9.11 15.00 6.88
C LEU A 196 10.28 15.49 7.74
N ASP A 197 11.15 14.59 8.22
CA ASP A 197 12.38 14.95 8.94
C ASP A 197 13.31 15.80 8.05
N SER A 198 13.37 15.53 6.75
CA SER A 198 14.15 16.37 5.82
C SER A 198 13.61 17.81 5.73
N TYR A 199 12.31 18.03 5.89
CA TYR A 199 11.74 19.38 5.93
C TYR A 199 12.14 20.11 7.22
N VAL A 200 12.21 19.39 8.34
CA VAL A 200 12.71 19.92 9.62
C VAL A 200 14.16 20.36 9.50
N VAL A 201 15.00 19.54 8.88
CA VAL A 201 16.41 19.88 8.61
C VAL A 201 16.48 21.14 7.75
N SER A 202 15.71 21.22 6.67
CA SER A 202 15.69 22.39 5.79
C SER A 202 15.28 23.69 6.50
N VAL A 203 14.24 23.64 7.34
CA VAL A 203 13.84 24.81 8.14
C VAL A 203 14.97 25.24 9.09
N ARG A 204 15.64 24.29 9.75
CA ARG A 204 16.72 24.58 10.69
C ARG A 204 17.94 25.18 9.98
N GLU A 205 18.25 24.71 8.78
CA GLU A 205 19.33 25.26 7.94
C GLU A 205 19.02 26.69 7.46
N ALA A 206 17.78 26.94 7.02
CA ALA A 206 17.35 28.27 6.58
C ALA A 206 17.20 29.27 7.74
N HIS A 207 16.85 28.79 8.93
CA HIS A 207 16.63 29.61 10.12
C HIS A 207 17.40 29.09 11.35
N PRO A 208 18.73 29.26 11.42
CA PRO A 208 19.55 28.69 12.50
C PRO A 208 19.18 29.17 13.91
N ASN A 209 18.60 30.37 14.03
CA ASN A 209 18.18 30.96 15.31
C ASN A 209 16.68 30.77 15.60
N ILE A 210 15.97 29.89 14.88
CA ILE A 210 14.53 29.70 15.04
C ILE A 210 14.13 29.36 16.49
N ASP A 211 14.94 28.59 17.21
CA ASP A 211 14.69 28.20 18.59
C ASP A 211 14.70 29.38 19.58
N GLN A 212 15.28 30.53 19.19
CA GLN A 212 15.31 31.76 20.00
C GLN A 212 14.05 32.63 19.78
N LEU A 213 13.25 32.32 18.76
CA LEU A 213 12.05 33.10 18.44
C LEU A 213 10.89 32.76 19.40
N PRO A 214 10.01 33.72 19.70
CA PRO A 214 8.75 33.44 20.38
C PRO A 214 7.95 32.34 19.67
N PRO A 215 7.19 31.48 20.39
CA PRO A 215 6.39 30.41 19.80
C PRO A 215 5.53 30.83 18.61
N ARG A 216 4.89 32.02 18.69
CA ARG A 216 4.09 32.60 17.61
C ARG A 216 4.91 32.83 16.35
N LYS A 217 6.09 33.44 16.48
CA LYS A 217 6.95 33.75 15.32
C LYS A 217 7.60 32.48 14.76
N ARG A 218 7.93 31.50 15.60
CA ARG A 218 8.35 30.16 15.16
C ARG A 218 7.31 29.53 14.25
N ALA A 219 6.04 29.50 14.67
CA ALA A 219 4.95 28.95 13.87
C ALA A 219 4.82 29.64 12.50
N SER A 220 4.88 30.97 12.46
CA SER A 220 4.84 31.72 11.20
C SER A 220 6.03 31.45 10.28
N VAL A 221 7.26 31.40 10.82
CA VAL A 221 8.47 31.10 10.03
C VAL A 221 8.41 29.70 9.42
N ILE A 222 7.92 28.71 10.17
CA ILE A 222 7.75 27.35 9.66
C ILE A 222 6.73 27.34 8.52
N ALA A 223 5.57 27.98 8.70
CA ALA A 223 4.54 28.02 7.67
C ALA A 223 5.01 28.76 6.41
N GLU A 224 5.73 29.88 6.56
CA GLU A 224 6.35 30.64 5.49
C GLU A 224 7.34 29.78 4.70
N HIS A 225 8.27 29.11 5.37
CA HIS A 225 9.25 28.24 4.72
C HIS A 225 8.58 27.11 3.92
N LEU A 226 7.55 26.47 4.47
CA LEU A 226 6.83 25.40 3.76
C LEU A 226 6.09 25.92 2.52
N LEU A 227 5.48 27.11 2.60
CA LEU A 227 4.77 27.76 1.49
C LEU A 227 5.74 28.22 0.39
N GLU A 228 6.84 28.87 0.74
CA GLU A 228 7.85 29.35 -0.21
C GLU A 228 8.51 28.21 -0.98
N ASN A 229 8.73 27.08 -0.31
CA ASN A 229 9.27 25.88 -0.95
C ASN A 229 8.21 25.04 -1.69
N LYS A 230 6.93 25.47 -1.68
CA LYS A 230 5.80 24.76 -2.30
C LYS A 230 5.66 23.32 -1.80
N TRP A 231 5.82 23.10 -0.50
CA TRP A 231 5.67 21.77 0.13
C TRP A 231 4.30 21.54 0.76
N VAL A 232 3.45 22.58 0.71
CA VAL A 232 2.07 22.59 1.17
C VAL A 232 1.22 23.41 0.19
N GLY A 233 -0.09 23.24 0.24
CA GLY A 233 -1.02 23.92 -0.67
C GLY A 233 -1.17 23.24 -2.02
N ILE A 234 -1.88 23.90 -2.94
CA ILE A 234 -2.09 23.44 -4.31
C ILE A 234 -1.50 24.46 -5.28
N GLN A 235 -0.67 23.96 -6.20
CA GLN A 235 0.04 24.71 -7.21
C GLN A 235 -0.53 24.42 -8.62
N ASP A 236 -0.05 25.19 -9.60
CA ASP A 236 -0.29 24.96 -11.04
C ASP A 236 -1.76 24.93 -11.46
N ASN A 237 -2.63 25.69 -10.76
CA ASN A 237 -4.08 25.75 -11.00
C ASN A 237 -4.77 24.37 -11.02
N ARG A 238 -4.21 23.40 -10.30
CA ARG A 238 -4.78 22.05 -10.18
C ARG A 238 -6.09 22.10 -9.41
N HIS A 239 -7.01 21.21 -9.76
CA HIS A 239 -8.32 21.15 -9.13
C HIS A 239 -8.23 20.70 -7.67
N TYR A 240 -8.98 21.36 -6.78
CA TYR A 240 -8.91 21.11 -5.34
C TYR A 240 -9.18 19.64 -4.98
N HIS A 241 -10.17 19.02 -5.64
CA HIS A 241 -10.62 17.67 -5.36
C HIS A 241 -9.84 16.57 -6.08
N SER A 242 -8.71 16.88 -6.73
CA SER A 242 -7.91 15.86 -7.42
C SER A 242 -7.45 14.77 -6.46
N LEU A 243 -7.58 13.51 -6.87
CA LEU A 243 -7.41 12.35 -6.00
C LEU A 243 -6.00 12.26 -5.39
N ASP A 244 -4.99 12.68 -6.13
CA ASP A 244 -3.58 12.70 -5.69
C ASP A 244 -3.29 13.69 -4.56
N HIS A 245 -4.11 14.72 -4.39
CA HIS A 245 -3.95 15.69 -3.32
C HIS A 245 -4.38 15.15 -1.94
N MET A 246 -5.04 13.98 -1.89
CA MET A 246 -5.64 13.40 -0.69
C MET A 246 -4.68 12.52 0.12
N PHE A 247 -3.47 12.28 -0.39
CA PHE A 247 -2.51 11.32 0.14
C PHE A 247 -1.25 12.03 0.67
N LEU A 248 -0.81 11.66 1.88
CA LEU A 248 0.32 12.30 2.54
C LEU A 248 1.62 12.00 1.79
N GLY A 249 1.91 10.73 1.53
CA GLY A 249 3.09 10.32 0.77
C GLY A 249 3.11 10.91 -0.63
N VAL A 250 1.99 10.89 -1.35
CA VAL A 250 1.92 11.53 -2.68
C VAL A 250 2.28 13.01 -2.61
N SER A 251 1.78 13.76 -1.62
CA SER A 251 2.14 15.18 -1.46
C SER A 251 3.63 15.42 -1.16
N LEU A 252 4.33 14.43 -0.62
CA LEU A 252 5.74 14.54 -0.25
C LEU A 252 6.71 14.10 -1.36
N PHE A 253 6.28 13.14 -2.20
CA PHE A 253 7.14 12.51 -3.21
C PHE A 253 6.77 12.85 -4.66
N SER A 254 5.57 13.36 -4.91
CA SER A 254 5.17 13.81 -6.26
C SER A 254 5.94 15.07 -6.70
N THR A 255 5.95 15.31 -8.00
CA THR A 255 6.63 16.46 -8.61
C THR A 255 5.97 17.80 -8.26
N ASN A 256 4.64 17.83 -8.14
CA ASN A 256 3.87 19.04 -7.82
C ASN A 256 3.68 19.25 -6.31
N ARG A 257 3.78 18.20 -5.48
CA ARG A 257 3.67 18.25 -4.01
C ARG A 257 2.36 18.88 -3.51
N ASN A 258 1.32 18.78 -4.32
CA ASN A 258 0.02 19.35 -3.99
C ASN A 258 -0.60 18.61 -2.80
N SER A 259 -1.17 19.38 -1.87
CA SER A 259 -1.84 18.86 -0.68
C SER A 259 -3.10 19.65 -0.38
N VAL A 260 -4.18 18.96 -0.04
CA VAL A 260 -5.37 19.59 0.51
C VAL A 260 -5.09 20.14 1.93
N PRO A 261 -5.92 21.05 2.48
CA PRO A 261 -5.70 21.66 3.79
C PRO A 261 -5.43 20.66 4.93
N LEU A 262 -6.08 19.50 4.89
CA LEU A 262 -5.85 18.41 5.84
C LEU A 262 -4.39 17.96 5.82
N ILE A 263 -3.86 17.63 4.65
CA ILE A 263 -2.49 17.14 4.47
C ILE A 263 -1.49 18.27 4.76
N SER A 264 -1.76 19.50 4.29
CA SER A 264 -0.90 20.66 4.60
C SER A 264 -0.79 20.95 6.10
N ALA A 265 -1.91 20.86 6.84
CA ALA A 265 -1.91 21.04 8.29
C ALA A 265 -1.12 19.93 9.01
N VAL A 266 -1.21 18.69 8.56
CA VAL A 266 -0.45 17.57 9.11
C VAL A 266 1.05 17.74 8.89
N ILE A 267 1.48 18.10 7.67
CA ILE A 267 2.90 18.38 7.37
C ILE A 267 3.43 19.49 8.29
N PHE A 268 2.69 20.60 8.39
CA PHE A 268 3.08 21.70 9.26
C PHE A 268 3.18 21.29 10.73
N CYS A 269 2.18 20.57 11.26
CA CYS A 269 2.18 20.13 12.66
C CYS A 269 3.35 19.19 12.97
N TYR A 270 3.70 18.28 12.06
CA TYR A 270 4.88 17.43 12.22
C TYR A 270 6.15 18.27 12.37
N VAL A 271 6.37 19.22 11.44
CA VAL A 271 7.56 20.08 11.46
C VAL A 271 7.59 20.96 12.71
N ALA A 272 6.46 21.59 13.06
CA ALA A 272 6.33 22.45 14.23
C ALA A 272 6.67 21.74 15.55
N ARG A 273 6.29 20.46 15.71
CA ARG A 273 6.63 19.66 16.88
C ARG A 273 8.14 19.53 17.09
N GLN A 274 8.93 19.52 16.02
CA GLN A 274 10.40 19.46 16.09
C GLN A 274 11.09 20.77 16.50
N PHE A 275 10.33 21.87 16.60
CA PHE A 275 10.81 23.17 17.07
C PHE A 275 10.20 23.57 18.42
N ASN A 276 9.97 22.56 19.28
CA ASN A 276 9.44 22.72 20.64
C ASN A 276 8.14 23.52 20.69
N LEU A 277 7.22 23.20 19.78
CA LEU A 277 5.83 23.65 19.78
C LEU A 277 4.93 22.44 20.00
N ARG A 278 3.82 22.63 20.70
CA ARG A 278 2.76 21.61 20.75
C ARG A 278 1.81 21.93 19.60
N ALA A 279 1.90 21.17 18.51
CA ALA A 279 1.14 21.43 17.29
C ALA A 279 0.33 20.20 16.88
N GLU A 280 -0.96 20.39 16.69
CA GLU A 280 -1.92 19.33 16.33
C GLU A 280 -2.89 19.84 15.27
N PRO A 281 -3.29 19.02 14.28
CA PRO A 281 -4.33 19.43 13.33
C PRO A 281 -5.68 19.62 14.05
N CYS A 282 -6.48 20.57 13.57
CA CYS A 282 -7.79 20.95 14.09
C CYS A 282 -8.83 20.73 12.99
N SER A 283 -9.72 19.74 13.18
CA SER A 283 -10.72 19.33 12.19
C SER A 283 -11.93 20.26 12.19
N TYR A 284 -11.72 21.50 11.74
CA TYR A 284 -12.75 22.52 11.62
C TYR A 284 -13.75 22.20 10.49
N PRO A 285 -15.01 22.66 10.52
CA PRO A 285 -15.92 22.42 9.40
C PRO A 285 -15.38 22.97 8.08
N PHE A 286 -15.45 22.18 7.00
CA PHE A 286 -14.99 22.51 5.64
C PHE A 286 -13.47 22.77 5.44
N HIS A 287 -12.70 22.97 6.51
CA HIS A 287 -11.25 23.20 6.44
C HIS A 287 -10.49 22.46 7.55
N VAL A 288 -9.17 22.27 7.43
CA VAL A 288 -8.35 21.77 8.55
C VAL A 288 -7.30 22.83 8.85
N HIS A 289 -7.28 23.30 10.09
CA HIS A 289 -6.27 24.25 10.57
C HIS A 289 -5.22 23.50 11.39
N ALA A 290 -4.09 24.14 11.67
CA ALA A 290 -3.16 23.67 12.69
C ALA A 290 -3.36 24.46 13.98
N LEU A 291 -3.60 23.76 15.10
CA LEU A 291 -3.63 24.34 16.43
C LEU A 291 -2.22 24.26 17.02
N VAL A 292 -1.65 25.40 17.38
CA VAL A 292 -0.32 25.53 17.98
C VAL A 292 -0.44 26.10 19.39
N GLN A 293 0.27 25.48 20.32
CA GLN A 293 0.40 25.91 21.70
C GLN A 293 1.89 26.01 22.06
N PRO A 294 2.26 26.95 22.95
CA PRO A 294 3.63 27.08 23.44
C PRO A 294 4.00 25.88 24.34
N PRO A 295 5.29 25.69 24.68
CA PRO A 295 5.70 24.77 25.73
C PRO A 295 4.92 25.00 27.04
N PRO A 296 4.70 23.96 27.86
CA PRO A 296 4.02 24.11 29.15
C PRO A 296 4.66 25.23 30.01
N GLY A 297 3.82 26.12 30.55
CA GLY A 297 4.25 27.22 31.42
C GLY A 297 4.61 28.53 30.71
N LEU A 298 4.62 28.56 29.37
CA LEU A 298 4.86 29.78 28.58
C LEU A 298 3.60 30.22 27.81
N ASP A 299 3.53 31.49 27.45
CA ASP A 299 2.58 32.03 26.48
C ASP A 299 3.18 31.99 25.05
N LEU A 300 2.37 32.37 24.05
CA LEU A 300 2.77 32.37 22.64
C LEU A 300 3.84 33.42 22.28
N ASP A 301 4.08 34.39 23.16
CA ASP A 301 5.08 35.44 22.98
C ASP A 301 6.37 35.15 23.78
N GLY A 302 6.42 34.02 24.51
CA GLY A 302 7.58 33.50 25.20
C GLY A 302 7.69 33.92 26.67
N HIS A 303 6.66 34.55 27.24
CA HIS A 303 6.63 34.93 28.65
C HIS A 303 6.05 33.82 29.52
N HIS A 304 6.43 33.80 30.81
CA HIS A 304 5.83 32.87 31.77
C HIS A 304 4.35 33.17 31.99
N LEU A 305 3.52 32.13 31.96
CA LEU A 305 2.11 32.25 32.27
C LEU A 305 1.93 32.64 33.75
N PRO A 306 0.98 33.55 34.08
CA PRO A 306 0.66 33.89 35.46
C PRO A 306 0.27 32.63 36.27
N GLU A 307 0.62 32.55 37.55
CA GLU A 307 0.24 31.43 38.43
C GLU A 307 -1.29 31.24 38.55
N SER A 308 -2.04 32.32 38.33
CA SER A 308 -3.51 32.33 38.32
C SER A 308 -4.13 32.01 36.95
N SER A 309 -3.32 31.69 35.93
CA SER A 309 -3.81 31.41 34.60
C SER A 309 -4.62 30.11 34.59
N SER A 310 -5.91 30.26 34.29
CA SER A 310 -6.80 29.12 34.09
C SER A 310 -6.33 28.34 32.86
N PRO A 311 -6.38 26.99 32.85
CA PRO A 311 -6.05 26.16 31.69
C PRO A 311 -7.02 26.32 30.50
N VAL A 312 -7.90 27.33 30.54
CA VAL A 312 -8.89 27.62 29.50
C VAL A 312 -8.19 28.11 28.23
N PRO A 313 -8.58 27.59 27.04
CA PRO A 313 -8.06 28.07 25.78
C PRO A 313 -8.23 29.58 25.58
N SER A 314 -7.15 30.29 25.27
CA SER A 314 -7.14 31.74 25.04
C SER A 314 -6.17 32.14 23.93
N GLY A 315 -6.21 33.40 23.47
CA GLY A 315 -5.25 33.91 22.49
C GLY A 315 -3.80 34.01 22.98
N LEU A 316 -3.56 33.81 24.29
CA LEU A 316 -2.23 33.71 24.88
C LEU A 316 -1.65 32.30 24.74
N THR A 317 -2.50 31.27 24.68
CA THR A 317 -2.08 29.86 24.75
C THR A 317 -2.43 29.05 23.50
N HIS A 318 -3.34 29.53 22.65
CA HIS A 318 -3.81 28.86 21.44
C HIS A 318 -3.66 29.76 20.23
N LEU A 319 -2.92 29.28 19.23
CA LEU A 319 -2.71 29.90 17.94
C LEU A 319 -3.26 28.98 16.86
N TYR A 320 -3.96 29.52 15.87
CA TYR A 320 -4.40 28.74 14.71
C TYR A 320 -3.60 29.17 13.48
N MET A 321 -3.14 28.21 12.70
CA MET A 321 -2.43 28.43 11.45
C MET A 321 -3.21 27.79 10.30
N ASP A 322 -3.11 28.39 9.12
CA ASP A 322 -3.62 27.82 7.87
C ASP A 322 -2.46 27.67 6.88
N PRO A 323 -1.61 26.66 7.06
CA PRO A 323 -0.41 26.46 6.25
C PRO A 323 -0.73 26.14 4.78
N PHE A 324 -2.00 25.92 4.44
CA PHE A 324 -2.43 25.78 3.05
C PHE A 324 -2.53 27.14 2.33
N ASN A 325 -2.91 28.22 3.02
CA ASN A 325 -3.15 29.54 2.41
C ASN A 325 -2.15 30.63 2.84
N SER A 326 -1.62 30.58 4.07
CA SER A 326 -0.91 31.71 4.65
C SER A 326 0.05 31.31 5.77
N SER A 327 1.13 32.08 5.93
CA SER A 327 2.04 32.01 7.07
C SER A 327 1.58 32.84 8.28
N GLU A 328 0.53 33.65 8.11
CA GLU A 328 0.00 34.52 9.15
C GLU A 328 -0.96 33.79 10.09
N PRO A 329 -0.86 33.99 11.42
CA PRO A 329 -1.77 33.34 12.34
C PRO A 329 -3.20 33.83 12.25
N ILE A 330 -4.15 32.92 12.47
CA ILE A 330 -5.58 33.19 12.49
C ILE A 330 -6.02 33.47 13.93
N PRO A 331 -6.63 34.64 14.21
CA PRO A 331 -7.21 34.92 15.51
C PRO A 331 -8.35 33.94 15.83
N ARG A 332 -8.36 33.39 17.06
CA ARG A 332 -9.44 32.50 17.54
C ARG A 332 -10.84 33.11 17.35
N SER A 333 -10.98 34.41 17.61
CA SER A 333 -12.24 35.15 17.45
C SER A 333 -12.77 35.15 16.01
N LYS A 334 -11.88 35.06 15.01
CA LYS A 334 -12.26 34.93 13.59
C LYS A 334 -12.90 33.57 13.34
N LEU A 335 -12.30 32.50 13.84
CA LEU A 335 -12.84 31.14 13.72
C LEU A 335 -14.16 30.98 14.49
N GLU A 336 -14.25 31.52 15.71
CA GLU A 336 -15.49 31.50 16.49
C GLU A 336 -16.64 32.25 15.79
N THR A 337 -16.33 33.40 15.17
CA THR A 337 -17.28 34.15 14.35
C THR A 337 -17.71 33.35 13.13
N GLN A 338 -16.78 32.77 12.37
CA GLN A 338 -17.08 31.93 11.20
C GLN A 338 -17.93 30.72 11.57
N LEU A 339 -17.68 30.11 12.72
CA LEU A 339 -18.40 28.91 13.16
C LEU A 339 -19.88 29.20 13.44
N LYS A 340 -20.17 30.38 14.02
CA LYS A 340 -21.56 30.84 14.22
C LYS A 340 -22.32 31.02 12.90
N PHE A 341 -21.63 31.35 11.81
CA PHE A 341 -22.23 31.41 10.48
C PHE A 341 -22.43 30.03 9.87
N ILE A 342 -21.46 29.12 10.00
CA ILE A 342 -21.53 27.76 9.46
C ILE A 342 -22.60 26.93 10.16
N ASN A 343 -22.69 27.03 11.49
CA ASN A 343 -23.66 26.31 12.29
C ASN A 343 -24.16 27.20 13.43
N SER A 344 -25.18 27.99 13.14
CA SER A 344 -25.82 28.91 14.10
C SER A 344 -26.45 28.20 15.30
N SER A 345 -26.69 26.89 15.20
CA SER A 345 -27.28 26.05 16.26
C SER A 345 -26.22 25.27 17.05
N ALA A 346 -24.93 25.48 16.79
CA ALA A 346 -23.86 24.78 17.51
C ALA A 346 -23.85 25.18 18.99
N THR A 347 -23.88 24.19 19.87
CA THR A 347 -23.70 24.40 21.32
C THR A 347 -22.27 24.86 21.62
N ALA A 348 -22.06 25.52 22.77
CA ALA A 348 -20.71 25.93 23.20
C ALA A 348 -19.73 24.74 23.29
N ALA A 349 -20.21 23.56 23.67
CA ALA A 349 -19.43 22.33 23.70
C ALA A 349 -19.01 21.88 22.29
N GLN A 350 -19.94 21.86 21.32
CA GLN A 350 -19.63 21.56 19.92
C GLN A 350 -18.65 22.56 19.33
N ALA A 351 -18.84 23.85 19.64
CA ALA A 351 -17.92 24.90 19.20
C ALA A 351 -16.50 24.71 19.74
N ALA A 352 -16.38 24.33 21.02
CA ALA A 352 -15.10 23.99 21.62
C ALA A 352 -14.45 22.77 20.94
N THR A 353 -15.23 21.74 20.58
CA THR A 353 -14.73 20.56 19.85
C THR A 353 -14.22 20.89 18.46
N TYR A 354 -14.89 21.79 17.70
CA TYR A 354 -14.40 22.22 16.38
C TYR A 354 -13.11 23.03 16.43
N LEU A 355 -12.75 23.53 17.61
CA LEU A 355 -11.56 24.34 17.88
C LEU A 355 -10.51 23.57 18.69
N SER A 356 -10.69 22.28 18.94
CA SER A 356 -9.72 21.44 19.61
C SER A 356 -8.88 20.63 18.62
N ALA A 357 -7.75 20.10 19.10
CA ALA A 357 -6.97 19.10 18.38
C ALA A 357 -7.87 17.92 17.95
N ALA A 358 -7.66 17.45 16.72
CA ALA A 358 -8.34 16.29 16.16
C ALA A 358 -7.48 15.04 16.37
N SER A 359 -8.12 13.93 16.71
CA SER A 359 -7.41 12.65 16.85
C SER A 359 -6.96 12.10 15.48
N ALA A 360 -5.98 11.19 15.49
CA ALA A 360 -5.58 10.46 14.27
C ALA A 360 -6.76 9.74 13.63
N ARG A 361 -7.67 9.21 14.46
CA ARG A 361 -8.91 8.58 14.04
C ARG A 361 -9.81 9.54 13.26
N ASP A 362 -10.07 10.73 13.80
CA ASP A 362 -10.99 11.70 13.17
C ASP A 362 -10.44 12.20 11.83
N LEU A 363 -9.13 12.47 11.77
CA LEU A 363 -8.45 12.91 10.54
C LEU A 363 -8.44 11.81 9.47
N SER A 364 -8.29 10.55 9.88
CA SER A 364 -8.34 9.41 8.95
C SER A 364 -9.75 9.24 8.40
N VAL A 365 -10.77 9.25 9.26
CA VAL A 365 -12.17 9.19 8.80
C VAL A 365 -12.48 10.34 7.85
N ARG A 366 -11.96 11.54 8.09
CA ARG A 366 -12.11 12.67 7.15
C ARG A 366 -11.37 12.45 5.83
N THR A 367 -10.16 11.90 5.88
CA THR A 367 -9.37 11.54 4.68
C THR A 367 -10.10 10.50 3.83
N ALA A 368 -10.69 9.47 4.44
CA ALA A 368 -11.50 8.48 3.73
C ALA A 368 -12.66 9.12 2.94
N HIS A 369 -13.41 10.03 3.57
CA HIS A 369 -14.52 10.71 2.90
C HIS A 369 -14.04 11.63 1.77
N ASN A 370 -12.89 12.31 1.94
CA ASN A 370 -12.29 13.10 0.87
C ASN A 370 -11.91 12.22 -0.33
N ILE A 371 -11.33 11.05 -0.10
CA ILE A 371 -10.99 10.08 -1.16
C ILE A 371 -12.24 9.57 -1.87
N ILE A 372 -13.26 9.13 -1.14
CA ILE A 372 -14.51 8.58 -1.74
C ILE A 372 -15.26 9.65 -2.55
N SER A 373 -15.23 10.90 -2.11
CA SER A 373 -15.93 11.99 -2.79
C SER A 373 -15.17 12.59 -3.97
N SER A 374 -13.84 12.40 -4.04
CA SER A 374 -12.97 13.01 -5.04
C SER A 374 -13.40 12.74 -6.49
N PRO A 375 -13.63 11.48 -6.94
CA PRO A 375 -13.98 11.19 -8.35
C PRO A 375 -15.27 11.87 -8.83
N SER A 376 -16.22 12.12 -7.92
CA SER A 376 -17.48 12.81 -8.25
C SER A 376 -17.30 14.32 -8.43
N HIS A 377 -16.27 14.90 -7.80
CA HIS A 377 -15.97 16.33 -7.88
C HIS A 377 -14.94 16.64 -8.97
N ASP A 378 -14.02 15.70 -9.23
CA ASP A 378 -12.97 15.81 -10.24
C ASP A 378 -12.83 14.47 -10.98
N PRO A 379 -13.45 14.32 -12.17
CA PRO A 379 -13.37 13.10 -12.95
C PRO A 379 -12.06 13.00 -13.75
N ASP A 380 -11.27 14.07 -13.81
CA ASP A 380 -10.03 14.10 -14.59
C ASP A 380 -8.95 13.23 -13.92
N PRO A 381 -8.06 12.60 -14.71
CA PRO A 381 -7.00 11.77 -14.16
C PRO A 381 -6.05 12.60 -13.28
N PRO A 382 -5.63 12.07 -12.12
CA PRO A 382 -4.67 12.75 -11.26
C PRO A 382 -3.31 12.85 -11.97
N LEU A 383 -2.52 13.89 -11.65
CA LEU A 383 -1.20 14.07 -12.24
C LEU A 383 -0.26 12.96 -11.77
N HIS A 384 -0.33 12.66 -10.47
CA HIS A 384 0.30 11.48 -9.92
C HIS A 384 -0.64 10.28 -10.12
N PRO A 385 -0.27 9.25 -10.91
CA PRO A 385 -1.17 8.14 -11.20
C PRO A 385 -1.57 7.38 -9.92
N ILE A 386 -2.88 7.27 -9.71
CA ILE A 386 -3.50 6.55 -8.60
C ILE A 386 -4.62 5.68 -9.14
N ASN A 387 -4.61 4.40 -8.77
CA ASN A 387 -5.72 3.51 -9.04
C ASN A 387 -6.89 3.86 -8.11
N ALA A 388 -8.00 4.33 -8.69
CA ALA A 388 -9.18 4.76 -7.94
C ALA A 388 -9.82 3.63 -7.11
N ASN A 389 -9.74 2.38 -7.57
CA ASN A 389 -10.26 1.23 -6.82
C ASN A 389 -9.42 0.97 -5.57
N LEU A 390 -8.08 1.04 -5.67
CA LEU A 390 -7.20 0.91 -4.49
C LEU A 390 -7.41 2.06 -3.50
N ALA A 391 -7.59 3.29 -3.99
CA ALA A 391 -7.89 4.45 -3.16
C ALA A 391 -9.22 4.31 -2.40
N ALA A 392 -10.30 3.94 -3.11
CA ALA A 392 -11.61 3.69 -2.52
C ALA A 392 -11.55 2.53 -1.51
N TYR A 393 -10.79 1.50 -1.82
CA TYR A 393 -10.61 0.34 -0.96
C TYR A 393 -9.89 0.70 0.35
N ALA A 394 -8.84 1.52 0.29
CA ALA A 394 -8.18 2.08 1.48
C ALA A 394 -9.16 2.84 2.38
N ALA A 395 -9.97 3.71 1.78
CA ALA A 395 -10.98 4.50 2.48
C ALA A 395 -12.07 3.63 3.14
N LEU A 396 -12.53 2.58 2.46
CA LEU A 396 -13.53 1.66 3.00
C LEU A 396 -12.96 0.84 4.16
N PHE A 397 -11.72 0.34 4.05
CA PHE A 397 -11.04 -0.35 5.14
C PHE A 397 -10.93 0.53 6.38
N SER A 398 -10.46 1.77 6.23
CA SER A 398 -10.28 2.66 7.37
C SER A 398 -11.62 3.05 8.01
N LEU A 399 -12.69 3.28 7.23
CA LEU A 399 -14.02 3.58 7.76
C LEU A 399 -14.63 2.41 8.54
N VAL A 400 -14.36 1.17 8.14
CA VAL A 400 -14.81 -0.03 8.85
C VAL A 400 -13.98 -0.27 10.10
N ILE A 401 -12.65 -0.20 9.99
CA ILE A 401 -11.75 -0.44 11.12
C ILE A 401 -11.93 0.64 12.19
N LEU A 402 -11.91 1.92 11.81
CA LEU A 402 -11.96 3.07 12.72
C LEU A 402 -13.40 3.47 13.12
N ALA A 403 -14.39 2.62 12.87
CA ALA A 403 -15.76 2.84 13.31
C ALA A 403 -15.83 3.09 14.83
N PRO A 404 -16.69 4.01 15.31
CA PRO A 404 -16.75 4.34 16.74
C PRO A 404 -17.15 3.13 17.57
N HIS A 405 -16.55 2.99 18.77
CA HIS A 405 -16.97 2.01 19.77
C HIS A 405 -17.49 2.71 21.04
N PRO A 406 -18.69 2.37 21.57
CA PRO A 406 -19.67 1.45 20.98
C PRO A 406 -20.22 1.98 19.64
N ILE A 407 -20.69 1.05 18.78
CA ILE A 407 -21.20 1.39 17.44
C ILE A 407 -22.45 2.25 17.60
N ARG A 408 -22.35 3.54 17.25
CA ARG A 408 -23.47 4.49 17.33
C ARG A 408 -24.45 4.38 16.16
N HIS A 409 -23.95 3.95 14.99
CA HIS A 409 -24.68 3.94 13.74
C HIS A 409 -24.47 2.63 12.96
N PRO A 410 -25.12 1.53 13.37
CA PRO A 410 -24.87 0.20 12.79
C PRO A 410 -25.25 0.10 11.30
N ALA A 411 -26.21 0.89 10.83
CA ALA A 411 -26.58 0.93 9.41
C ALA A 411 -25.44 1.44 8.51
N HIS A 412 -24.74 2.50 8.94
CA HIS A 412 -23.60 3.05 8.20
C HIS A 412 -22.43 2.06 8.12
N LEU A 413 -22.13 1.38 9.24
CA LEU A 413 -21.10 0.33 9.24
C LEU A 413 -21.46 -0.82 8.30
N ARG A 414 -22.73 -1.28 8.29
CA ARG A 414 -23.21 -2.30 7.36
C ARG A 414 -23.08 -1.87 5.90
N GLN A 415 -23.39 -0.61 5.59
CA GLN A 415 -23.22 -0.07 4.24
C GLN A 415 -21.74 -0.09 3.82
N HIS A 416 -20.84 0.42 4.65
CA HIS A 416 -19.40 0.38 4.35
C HIS A 416 -18.89 -1.05 4.18
N LEU A 417 -19.29 -1.99 5.06
CA LEU A 417 -18.94 -3.40 4.94
C LEU A 417 -19.45 -4.03 3.65
N SER A 418 -20.67 -3.71 3.21
CA SER A 418 -21.21 -4.21 1.95
C SER A 418 -20.39 -3.73 0.75
N VAL A 419 -20.08 -2.44 0.68
CA VAL A 419 -19.30 -1.86 -0.43
C VAL A 419 -17.85 -2.36 -0.39
N LEU A 420 -17.27 -2.46 0.81
CA LEU A 420 -15.96 -3.05 1.04
C LEU A 420 -15.94 -4.50 0.53
N THR A 421 -16.92 -5.32 0.91
CA THR A 421 -17.01 -6.73 0.45
C THR A 421 -17.15 -6.82 -1.07
N GLN A 422 -17.91 -5.92 -1.70
CA GLN A 422 -18.00 -5.87 -3.17
C GLN A 422 -16.63 -5.60 -3.81
N HIS A 423 -15.89 -4.59 -3.33
CA HIS A 423 -14.56 -4.28 -3.87
C HIS A 423 -13.57 -5.44 -3.71
N PHE A 424 -13.63 -6.13 -2.57
CA PHE A 424 -12.82 -7.33 -2.34
C PHE A 424 -13.11 -8.43 -3.35
N LEU A 425 -14.38 -8.75 -3.59
CA LEU A 425 -14.75 -9.81 -4.52
C LEU A 425 -14.47 -9.45 -5.98
N GLU A 426 -14.56 -8.17 -6.33
CA GLU A 426 -14.44 -7.70 -7.71
C GLU A 426 -12.98 -7.45 -8.12
N TYR A 427 -12.15 -6.95 -7.20
CA TYR A 427 -10.81 -6.45 -7.54
C TYR A 427 -9.67 -7.04 -6.70
N PHE A 428 -9.92 -7.50 -5.47
CA PHE A 428 -8.86 -7.77 -4.49
C PHE A 428 -9.04 -9.10 -3.74
N ASP A 429 -9.42 -10.16 -4.46
CA ASP A 429 -9.74 -11.49 -3.90
C ASP A 429 -8.58 -12.13 -3.09
N LEU A 430 -7.33 -11.78 -3.40
CA LEU A 430 -6.14 -12.22 -2.67
C LEU A 430 -6.06 -11.67 -1.23
N ASP A 431 -6.81 -10.63 -0.87
CA ASP A 431 -6.85 -10.06 0.48
C ASP A 431 -7.75 -10.84 1.45
N ILE A 432 -8.13 -12.06 1.11
CA ILE A 432 -9.00 -12.91 1.92
C ILE A 432 -8.49 -13.07 3.36
N TYR A 433 -7.17 -13.16 3.54
CA TYR A 433 -6.55 -13.22 4.87
C TYR A 433 -6.75 -11.92 5.66
N LEU A 434 -6.66 -10.75 5.01
CA LEU A 434 -6.91 -9.45 5.63
C LEU A 434 -8.38 -9.33 6.05
N TYR A 435 -9.29 -9.77 5.18
CA TYR A 435 -10.73 -9.80 5.48
C TYR A 435 -11.06 -10.69 6.67
N GLU A 436 -10.57 -11.92 6.65
CA GLU A 436 -10.80 -12.90 7.71
C GLU A 436 -10.23 -12.41 9.05
N THR A 437 -9.02 -11.84 9.03
CA THR A 437 -8.31 -11.47 10.26
C THR A 437 -8.81 -10.16 10.87
N TYR A 438 -9.10 -9.14 10.05
CA TYR A 438 -9.36 -7.78 10.55
C TYR A 438 -10.79 -7.30 10.35
N ILE A 439 -11.49 -7.76 9.30
CA ILE A 439 -12.85 -7.28 8.98
C ILE A 439 -13.91 -8.17 9.61
N LEU A 440 -13.76 -9.49 9.45
CA LEU A 440 -14.73 -10.46 9.93
C LEU A 440 -15.02 -10.36 11.45
N PRO A 441 -14.03 -10.13 12.34
CA PRO A 441 -14.30 -9.92 13.75
C PRO A 441 -15.18 -8.71 14.06
N LEU A 442 -15.10 -7.67 13.23
CA LEU A 442 -15.91 -6.44 13.37
C LEU A 442 -17.35 -6.65 12.91
N ALA A 443 -17.59 -7.63 12.05
CA ALA A 443 -18.90 -8.00 11.58
C ALA A 443 -19.64 -8.94 12.55
N TYR A 444 -19.00 -9.52 13.57
CA TYR A 444 -19.61 -10.56 14.42
C TYR A 444 -20.88 -10.13 15.15
N THR A 445 -20.99 -8.86 15.52
CA THR A 445 -22.18 -8.32 16.19
C THR A 445 -23.30 -7.94 15.22
N LEU A 446 -23.07 -8.05 13.90
CA LEU A 446 -24.02 -7.69 12.86
C LEU A 446 -24.88 -8.89 12.44
N PRO A 447 -26.12 -8.65 11.98
CA PRO A 447 -27.03 -9.72 11.52
C PRO A 447 -26.44 -10.57 10.38
N ASP A 448 -25.65 -9.94 9.50
CA ASP A 448 -25.11 -10.58 8.29
C ASP A 448 -23.80 -11.35 8.53
N SER A 449 -23.32 -11.46 9.79
CA SER A 449 -22.03 -12.07 10.14
C SER A 449 -21.84 -13.48 9.57
N ARG A 450 -22.91 -14.28 9.52
CA ARG A 450 -22.89 -15.63 8.95
C ARG A 450 -22.68 -15.63 7.44
N ALA A 451 -23.23 -14.66 6.72
CA ALA A 451 -23.06 -14.54 5.27
C ALA A 451 -21.59 -14.27 4.93
N TYR A 452 -20.95 -13.35 5.66
CA TYR A 452 -19.51 -13.07 5.47
C TYR A 452 -18.63 -14.28 5.79
N ARG A 453 -18.90 -15.02 6.87
CA ARG A 453 -18.16 -16.27 7.17
C ARG A 453 -18.29 -17.30 6.06
N ASN A 454 -19.53 -17.55 5.62
CA ASN A 454 -19.79 -18.53 4.56
C ASN A 454 -19.10 -18.13 3.26
N LEU A 455 -19.10 -16.84 2.91
CA LEU A 455 -18.40 -16.31 1.74
C LEU A 455 -16.90 -16.61 1.80
N ILE A 456 -16.24 -16.33 2.94
CA ILE A 456 -14.81 -16.61 3.12
C ILE A 456 -14.53 -18.12 3.03
N SER A 457 -15.36 -18.97 3.65
CA SER A 457 -15.24 -20.42 3.53
C SER A 457 -15.36 -20.89 2.08
N GLN A 458 -16.35 -20.39 1.34
CA GLN A 458 -16.57 -20.75 -0.07
C GLN A 458 -15.39 -20.35 -0.96
N LEU A 459 -14.80 -19.17 -0.75
CA LEU A 459 -13.63 -18.74 -1.52
C LEU A 459 -12.42 -19.64 -1.26
N LYS A 460 -12.19 -20.04 0.01
CA LYS A 460 -11.12 -20.97 0.38
C LYS A 460 -11.34 -22.37 -0.19
N GLU A 461 -12.57 -22.87 -0.13
CA GLU A 461 -12.94 -24.16 -0.73
C GLU A 461 -12.72 -24.11 -2.24
N SER A 462 -13.15 -23.05 -2.91
CA SER A 462 -12.98 -22.88 -4.35
C SER A 462 -11.52 -22.78 -4.80
N ASP A 463 -10.61 -22.26 -3.98
CA ASP A 463 -9.16 -22.21 -4.27
C ASP A 463 -8.51 -23.60 -4.21
N GLN A 464 -9.12 -24.55 -3.52
CA GLN A 464 -8.66 -25.95 -3.44
C GLN A 464 -9.31 -26.85 -4.49
N GLU A 465 -10.37 -26.38 -5.16
CA GLU A 465 -11.12 -27.16 -6.15
C GLU A 465 -10.60 -26.92 -7.57
N SER A 466 -10.13 -27.98 -8.22
CA SER A 466 -9.80 -27.93 -9.65
C SER A 466 -11.08 -27.82 -10.49
N ARG A 467 -11.07 -26.93 -11.47
CA ARG A 467 -12.08 -26.95 -12.54
C ARG A 467 -11.99 -28.27 -13.33
N PRO A 468 -13.11 -28.80 -13.86
CA PRO A 468 -13.08 -30.00 -14.69
C PRO A 468 -12.16 -29.83 -15.89
N PRO A 469 -11.23 -30.77 -16.15
CA PRO A 469 -10.31 -30.68 -17.28
C PRO A 469 -11.06 -30.77 -18.62
N LYS A 470 -10.65 -29.93 -19.57
CA LYS A 470 -11.15 -29.88 -20.94
C LYS A 470 -10.06 -30.40 -21.88
N TYR A 471 -10.24 -31.62 -22.38
CA TYR A 471 -9.32 -32.25 -23.32
C TYR A 471 -9.71 -31.90 -24.77
N ARG A 472 -8.73 -31.55 -25.60
CA ARG A 472 -8.83 -31.48 -27.06
C ARG A 472 -9.20 -32.82 -27.68
N SER A 473 -8.70 -33.91 -27.09
CA SER A 473 -8.99 -35.28 -27.51
C SER A 473 -10.46 -35.68 -27.32
N ASP A 474 -11.23 -34.92 -26.52
CA ASP A 474 -12.67 -35.13 -26.37
C ASP A 474 -13.43 -34.70 -27.65
N PRO A 475 -14.22 -35.59 -28.28
CA PRO A 475 -14.99 -35.26 -29.48
C PRO A 475 -15.89 -34.03 -29.33
N ARG A 476 -16.36 -33.72 -28.11
CA ARG A 476 -17.18 -32.53 -27.81
C ARG A 476 -16.44 -31.22 -28.06
N ASN A 477 -15.11 -31.25 -28.03
CA ASN A 477 -14.25 -30.09 -28.21
C ASN A 477 -13.59 -30.03 -29.60
N SER A 478 -13.94 -30.96 -30.49
CA SER A 478 -13.36 -31.06 -31.84
C SER A 478 -13.53 -29.82 -32.72
N ALA A 479 -14.52 -28.96 -32.42
CA ALA A 479 -14.74 -27.71 -33.13
C ALA A 479 -13.79 -26.58 -32.72
N VAL A 480 -13.12 -26.68 -31.56
CA VAL A 480 -12.27 -25.62 -31.01
C VAL A 480 -10.93 -25.60 -31.75
N LYS A 481 -10.67 -24.51 -32.48
CA LYS A 481 -9.48 -24.42 -33.36
C LYS A 481 -8.23 -23.85 -32.70
N TYR A 482 -8.39 -22.93 -31.76
CA TYR A 482 -7.29 -22.15 -31.20
C TYR A 482 -6.99 -22.54 -29.76
N SER A 483 -5.74 -22.37 -29.33
CA SER A 483 -5.20 -22.84 -28.06
C SER A 483 -4.86 -21.73 -27.08
N VAL A 484 -4.87 -22.08 -25.80
CA VAL A 484 -4.34 -21.23 -24.72
C VAL A 484 -2.90 -20.83 -25.05
N GLY A 485 -2.58 -19.56 -24.85
CA GLY A 485 -1.27 -18.97 -25.11
C GLY A 485 -1.10 -18.37 -26.50
N GLN A 486 -2.03 -18.59 -27.43
CA GLN A 486 -1.94 -17.98 -28.77
C GLN A 486 -2.33 -16.50 -28.76
N VAL A 487 -1.57 -15.70 -29.51
CA VAL A 487 -1.82 -14.26 -29.71
C VAL A 487 -2.59 -14.05 -31.00
N PHE A 488 -3.57 -13.14 -30.97
CA PHE A 488 -4.40 -12.84 -32.13
C PHE A 488 -4.77 -11.36 -32.19
N ILE A 489 -5.19 -10.93 -33.38
CA ILE A 489 -5.85 -9.64 -33.59
C ILE A 489 -7.35 -9.84 -33.79
N HIS A 490 -8.16 -9.05 -33.09
CA HIS A 490 -9.61 -9.16 -33.22
C HIS A 490 -10.09 -8.63 -34.58
N ARG A 491 -10.66 -9.51 -35.42
CA ARG A 491 -11.01 -9.24 -36.83
C ARG A 491 -11.74 -7.91 -37.06
N ARG A 492 -12.71 -7.58 -36.20
CA ARG A 492 -13.58 -6.38 -36.37
C ARG A 492 -13.09 -5.14 -35.62
N ARG A 493 -12.26 -5.29 -34.59
CA ARG A 493 -11.93 -4.21 -33.65
C ARG A 493 -10.44 -3.88 -33.62
N GLY A 494 -9.58 -4.74 -34.18
CA GLY A 494 -8.16 -4.48 -34.35
C GLY A 494 -7.30 -4.56 -33.08
N TYR A 495 -7.88 -4.83 -31.91
CA TYR A 495 -7.11 -4.96 -30.67
C TYR A 495 -6.36 -6.29 -30.61
N TRP A 496 -5.25 -6.29 -29.88
CA TRP A 496 -4.42 -7.47 -29.63
C TRP A 496 -4.85 -8.18 -28.36
N ALA A 497 -4.86 -9.51 -28.40
CA ALA A 497 -5.23 -10.31 -27.24
C ALA A 497 -4.53 -11.67 -27.23
N VAL A 498 -4.43 -12.25 -26.03
CA VAL A 498 -3.94 -13.61 -25.80
C VAL A 498 -5.06 -14.47 -25.22
N ILE A 499 -5.19 -15.70 -25.72
CA ILE A 499 -6.21 -16.67 -25.27
C ILE A 499 -5.74 -17.31 -23.96
N TYR A 500 -6.49 -17.17 -22.87
CA TYR A 500 -6.22 -17.87 -21.60
C TYR A 500 -7.22 -18.98 -21.27
N GLY A 501 -8.25 -19.18 -22.10
CA GLY A 501 -9.18 -20.29 -21.96
C GLY A 501 -10.18 -20.37 -23.10
N TRP A 502 -10.92 -21.47 -23.19
CA TRP A 502 -11.91 -21.69 -24.24
C TRP A 502 -13.10 -22.52 -23.78
N ASP A 503 -14.22 -22.36 -24.47
CA ASP A 503 -15.41 -23.20 -24.37
C ASP A 503 -15.85 -23.65 -25.77
N PRO A 504 -16.34 -24.89 -25.93
CA PRO A 504 -16.78 -25.42 -27.23
C PRO A 504 -18.02 -24.70 -27.80
N TYR A 505 -18.78 -24.01 -26.96
CA TYR A 505 -19.92 -23.16 -27.30
C TYR A 505 -20.07 -22.04 -26.26
N CYS A 506 -20.86 -21.01 -26.55
CA CYS A 506 -21.08 -19.90 -25.63
C CYS A 506 -21.75 -20.37 -24.32
N ARG A 507 -21.06 -20.19 -23.18
CA ARG A 507 -21.56 -20.57 -21.84
C ARG A 507 -22.20 -19.41 -21.05
N MET A 508 -22.30 -18.23 -21.64
CA MET A 508 -22.89 -17.05 -21.00
C MET A 508 -24.41 -17.17 -20.85
N GLN A 509 -24.97 -16.46 -19.87
CA GLN A 509 -26.42 -16.44 -19.63
C GLN A 509 -27.19 -15.75 -20.76
N GLU A 510 -28.48 -16.09 -20.95
CA GLU A 510 -29.34 -15.53 -22.02
C GLU A 510 -29.37 -14.00 -22.06
N GLN A 511 -29.36 -13.36 -20.89
CA GLN A 511 -29.33 -11.89 -20.80
C GLN A 511 -28.07 -11.33 -21.49
N TRP A 512 -26.91 -11.92 -21.21
CA TRP A 512 -25.64 -11.52 -21.82
C TRP A 512 -25.61 -11.84 -23.32
N ILE A 513 -26.12 -13.02 -23.72
CA ILE A 513 -26.22 -13.44 -25.12
C ILE A 513 -27.07 -12.45 -25.93
N THR A 514 -28.22 -12.06 -25.38
CA THR A 514 -29.14 -11.11 -26.02
C THR A 514 -28.49 -9.73 -26.11
N MET A 515 -27.90 -9.24 -25.01
CA MET A 515 -27.25 -7.93 -24.95
C MET A 515 -26.08 -7.82 -25.93
N ASN A 516 -25.28 -8.88 -26.09
CA ASN A 516 -24.15 -8.93 -27.01
C ASN A 516 -24.52 -9.43 -28.41
N GLN A 517 -25.81 -9.68 -28.67
CA GLN A 517 -26.36 -10.14 -29.95
C GLN A 517 -25.64 -11.38 -30.53
N VAL A 518 -25.28 -12.33 -29.66
CA VAL A 518 -24.48 -13.50 -30.04
C VAL A 518 -25.16 -14.34 -31.13
N ASP A 519 -26.49 -14.44 -31.10
CA ASP A 519 -27.25 -15.19 -32.11
C ASP A 519 -27.27 -14.56 -33.50
N ARG A 520 -26.91 -13.27 -33.60
CA ARG A 520 -26.78 -12.57 -34.87
C ARG A 520 -25.39 -12.73 -35.48
N LEU A 521 -24.46 -13.38 -34.77
CA LEU A 521 -23.17 -13.71 -35.31
C LEU A 521 -23.32 -14.77 -36.42
N PRO A 522 -22.52 -14.70 -37.51
CA PRO A 522 -22.49 -15.69 -38.58
C PRO A 522 -22.57 -17.15 -38.15
N ASN A 523 -21.83 -17.54 -37.09
CA ASN A 523 -21.86 -18.91 -36.57
C ASN A 523 -22.64 -19.05 -35.24
N GLY A 524 -23.35 -18.00 -34.82
CA GLY A 524 -24.20 -17.98 -33.63
C GLY A 524 -23.49 -18.36 -32.33
N ARG A 525 -24.27 -18.83 -31.34
CA ARG A 525 -23.78 -19.25 -30.01
C ARG A 525 -23.18 -20.66 -29.95
N ASN A 526 -23.35 -21.46 -31.00
CA ASN A 526 -22.91 -22.87 -31.05
C ASN A 526 -21.46 -23.03 -31.53
N GLN A 527 -20.80 -21.95 -31.92
CA GLN A 527 -19.37 -21.93 -32.21
C GLN A 527 -18.54 -21.81 -30.93
N PRO A 528 -17.24 -22.16 -30.96
CA PRO A 528 -16.35 -21.94 -29.82
C PRO A 528 -16.20 -20.46 -29.43
N PHE A 529 -15.96 -20.24 -28.13
CA PHE A 529 -15.66 -18.93 -27.56
C PHE A 529 -14.38 -19.00 -26.72
N TYR A 530 -13.65 -17.89 -26.70
CA TYR A 530 -12.35 -17.77 -26.06
C TYR A 530 -12.40 -16.72 -24.96
N ASN A 531 -11.83 -17.05 -23.80
CA ASN A 531 -11.53 -16.09 -22.74
C ASN A 531 -10.15 -15.49 -23.03
N VAL A 532 -10.08 -14.17 -23.15
CA VAL A 532 -8.88 -13.49 -23.66
C VAL A 532 -8.50 -12.29 -22.79
N LEU A 533 -7.19 -12.07 -22.64
CA LEU A 533 -6.61 -10.87 -22.05
C LEU A 533 -6.21 -9.93 -23.18
N VAL A 534 -6.65 -8.68 -23.10
CA VAL A 534 -6.38 -7.63 -24.09
C VAL A 534 -5.22 -6.75 -23.63
N GLU A 535 -4.51 -6.12 -24.56
CA GLU A 535 -3.45 -5.14 -24.28
C GLU A 535 -3.92 -3.92 -23.45
N ASP A 536 -5.23 -3.70 -23.32
CA ASP A 536 -5.86 -2.61 -22.55
C ASP A 536 -6.31 -3.05 -21.14
N GLU A 537 -5.71 -4.10 -20.57
CA GLU A 537 -6.03 -4.67 -19.25
C GLU A 537 -7.38 -5.39 -19.14
N SER A 538 -8.27 -5.25 -20.13
CA SER A 538 -9.58 -5.89 -20.08
C SER A 538 -9.53 -7.38 -20.38
N THR A 539 -10.36 -8.16 -19.70
CA THR A 539 -10.68 -9.53 -20.08
C THR A 539 -11.95 -9.56 -20.92
N ARG A 540 -12.00 -10.41 -21.96
CA ARG A 540 -13.14 -10.48 -22.90
C ARG A 540 -13.48 -11.92 -23.25
N TYR A 541 -14.75 -12.12 -23.65
CA TYR A 541 -15.25 -13.40 -24.17
C TYR A 541 -15.55 -13.27 -25.67
N VAL A 542 -14.75 -13.94 -26.50
CA VAL A 542 -14.65 -13.67 -27.94
C VAL A 542 -15.05 -14.89 -28.75
N ALA A 543 -15.97 -14.71 -29.70
CA ALA A 543 -16.36 -15.76 -30.64
C ALA A 543 -15.22 -16.14 -31.60
N GLU A 544 -15.08 -17.44 -31.92
CA GLU A 544 -14.01 -17.97 -32.79
C GLU A 544 -13.89 -17.23 -34.13
N GLU A 545 -15.01 -16.88 -34.75
CA GLU A 545 -15.02 -16.17 -36.02
C GLU A 545 -14.34 -14.79 -36.00
N ASN A 546 -14.10 -14.20 -34.82
CA ASN A 546 -13.43 -12.91 -34.69
C ASN A 546 -11.94 -13.04 -34.35
N VAL A 547 -11.42 -14.25 -34.21
CA VAL A 547 -10.01 -14.52 -33.92
C VAL A 547 -9.22 -14.65 -35.23
N VAL A 548 -8.15 -13.87 -35.35
CA VAL A 548 -7.17 -13.96 -36.44
C VAL A 548 -5.79 -14.14 -35.80
N LEU A 549 -5.30 -15.38 -35.80
CA LEU A 549 -4.01 -15.70 -35.19
C LEU A 549 -2.86 -14.95 -35.85
N LEU A 550 -1.89 -14.56 -35.02
CA LEU A 550 -0.63 -14.01 -35.48
C LEU A 550 0.41 -15.12 -35.56
N SER A 551 1.27 -15.06 -36.58
CA SER A 551 2.41 -15.96 -36.67
C SER A 551 3.52 -15.51 -35.71
N ALA A 552 4.46 -16.40 -35.38
CA ALA A 552 5.61 -16.04 -34.54
C ALA A 552 6.40 -14.84 -35.12
N SER A 553 6.48 -14.71 -36.46
CA SER A 553 7.13 -13.57 -37.12
C SER A 553 6.37 -12.25 -36.99
N ASP A 554 5.06 -12.27 -36.71
CA ASP A 554 4.26 -11.06 -36.52
C ASP A 554 4.33 -10.54 -35.07
N ILE A 555 4.80 -11.36 -34.13
CA ILE A 555 4.83 -11.05 -32.69
C ILE A 555 6.21 -10.52 -32.30
N THR A 556 6.33 -9.20 -32.22
CA THR A 556 7.57 -8.53 -31.76
C THR A 556 7.68 -8.49 -30.23
N GLN A 557 8.89 -8.32 -29.70
CA GLN A 557 9.11 -8.14 -28.26
C GLN A 557 8.35 -6.94 -27.67
N ASP A 558 8.25 -5.83 -28.40
CA ASP A 558 7.48 -4.66 -27.94
C ASP A 558 6.00 -4.97 -27.76
N ARG A 559 5.44 -5.86 -28.59
CA ARG A 559 4.05 -6.33 -28.47
C ARG A 559 3.85 -7.24 -27.27
N ILE A 560 4.82 -8.11 -26.98
CA ILE A 560 4.80 -8.94 -25.79
C ILE A 560 4.85 -8.05 -24.53
N ASN A 561 5.70 -7.01 -24.57
CA ASN A 561 5.85 -6.06 -23.46
C ASN A 561 4.65 -5.11 -23.30
N ALA A 562 3.81 -4.96 -24.33
CA ALA A 562 2.60 -4.15 -24.28
C ALA A 562 1.46 -4.83 -23.51
N PHE A 563 1.52 -6.16 -23.30
CA PHE A 563 0.55 -6.82 -22.44
C PHE A 563 0.72 -6.40 -20.98
N PRO A 564 -0.38 -6.27 -20.24
CA PRO A 564 -0.35 -5.83 -18.87
C PRO A 564 0.18 -6.94 -17.95
N ILE A 565 0.57 -6.59 -16.72
CA ILE A 565 1.23 -7.52 -15.79
C ILE A 565 0.34 -8.74 -15.46
N GLU A 566 -0.97 -8.58 -15.52
CA GLU A 566 -2.01 -9.59 -15.33
C GLU A 566 -1.83 -10.80 -16.24
N ILE A 567 -1.09 -10.68 -17.35
CA ILE A 567 -0.73 -11.83 -18.19
C ILE A 567 -0.04 -12.93 -17.36
N GLY A 568 0.73 -12.56 -16.34
CA GLY A 568 1.38 -13.50 -15.42
C GLY A 568 0.41 -14.33 -14.56
N LYS A 569 -0.87 -13.92 -14.45
CA LYS A 569 -1.90 -14.72 -13.77
C LYS A 569 -2.14 -16.05 -14.48
N TRP A 570 -2.06 -16.04 -15.82
CA TRP A 570 -2.36 -17.20 -16.66
C TRP A 570 -1.15 -17.80 -17.36
N PHE A 571 -0.01 -17.10 -17.45
CA PHE A 571 1.15 -17.55 -18.22
C PHE A 571 2.47 -17.42 -17.46
N LYS A 572 3.35 -18.41 -17.64
CA LYS A 572 4.67 -18.45 -16.99
C LYS A 572 5.70 -17.60 -17.72
N ARG A 573 5.74 -17.69 -19.05
CA ARG A 573 6.70 -17.01 -19.93
C ARG A 573 6.17 -16.95 -21.36
N TYR A 574 6.82 -16.19 -22.22
CA TYR A 574 6.63 -16.28 -23.66
C TYR A 574 7.65 -17.26 -24.27
N ASP A 575 7.22 -18.08 -25.22
CA ASP A 575 8.07 -18.99 -26.00
C ASP A 575 8.22 -18.43 -27.44
N PRO A 576 9.40 -17.88 -27.79
CA PRO A 576 9.64 -17.34 -29.13
C PRO A 576 9.68 -18.38 -30.24
N GLU A 577 9.96 -19.65 -29.93
CA GLU A 577 10.07 -20.71 -30.94
C GLU A 577 8.70 -21.10 -31.46
N THR A 578 7.73 -21.23 -30.55
CA THR A 578 6.34 -21.57 -30.88
C THR A 578 5.48 -20.34 -31.18
N GLY A 579 5.92 -19.15 -30.76
CA GLY A 579 5.15 -17.91 -30.86
C GLY A 579 3.99 -17.85 -29.86
N THR A 580 4.06 -18.57 -28.74
CA THR A 580 2.95 -18.69 -27.78
C THR A 580 3.38 -18.41 -26.34
N PHE A 581 2.42 -18.04 -25.50
CA PHE A 581 2.62 -17.94 -24.06
C PHE A 581 2.45 -19.31 -23.38
N VAL A 582 3.38 -19.67 -22.50
CA VAL A 582 3.37 -20.95 -21.78
C VAL A 582 2.34 -20.90 -20.67
N SER A 583 1.27 -21.69 -20.81
CA SER A 583 0.12 -21.77 -19.90
C SER A 583 0.46 -22.14 -18.45
N ASN A 584 -0.21 -21.47 -17.51
CA ASN A 584 -0.30 -21.76 -16.08
C ASN A 584 -1.73 -22.20 -15.67
N VAL A 585 -2.55 -22.65 -16.64
CA VAL A 585 -3.93 -23.14 -16.44
C VAL A 585 -4.09 -24.57 -16.99
N ARG A 586 -3.11 -25.43 -16.69
CA ARG A 586 -2.98 -26.81 -17.15
C ARG A 586 -3.98 -27.76 -16.49
N TYR A 587 -4.54 -27.43 -15.32
CA TYR A 587 -5.60 -28.28 -14.74
C TYR A 587 -6.89 -28.20 -15.57
N GLU A 588 -7.29 -26.99 -16.00
CA GLU A 588 -8.48 -26.83 -16.85
C GLU A 588 -8.16 -27.17 -18.32
N TYR A 589 -6.96 -26.87 -18.82
CA TYR A 589 -6.56 -27.07 -20.22
C TYR A 589 -5.24 -27.87 -20.34
N PRO A 590 -5.26 -29.19 -20.07
CA PRO A 590 -4.04 -30.00 -19.96
C PRO A 590 -3.29 -30.20 -21.29
N GLU A 591 -4.00 -30.15 -22.42
CA GLU A 591 -3.47 -30.43 -23.76
C GLU A 591 -3.07 -29.14 -24.53
N ASP A 592 -3.16 -27.96 -23.90
CA ASP A 592 -2.76 -26.64 -24.47
C ASP A 592 -1.51 -26.07 -23.80
#